data_AF-A0A7J9DDJ2-F1
#
_entry.id   AF-A0A7J9DDJ2-F1
#
_cell.length_a   1.000
_cell.length_b   1.000
_cell.length_c   1.000
_cell.angle_alpha   90.00
_cell.angle_beta   90.00
_cell.angle_gamma   90.00
#
_symmetry.space_group_name_H-M   'P 1'
#
loop_
_entity.id
_entity.type
_entity.pdbx_description
1 polymer ?
#
loop_
_entity_poly.entity_id
_entity_poly.type
_entity_poly.pdbx_seq_one_letter_code
_entity_poly.pdbx_strand_id
1 'polypeptide(L)'
;PAKRSAVPSSDDPNKPTFGQPTYDGVIAGKVSGRNWKQPRKQRASAKHVSIRRTSLEERERQKEIKRAYRERINELKEEIRQSKVEKRKKREEREKKKKENILRSGTKFQKITNPNTLKKIAKSKHKKLLQVVPDEFLHKNK
;
A
#
# COMPACT_ATOMS: atom_id res chain seq x y z
N PRO A 1 10.15 23.92 17.23
CA PRO A 1 9.14 24.43 16.27
C PRO A 1 7.95 25.03 17.04
N ALA A 2 7.86 26.36 17.10
CA ALA A 2 6.79 27.04 17.82
C ALA A 2 5.44 26.89 17.07
N LYS A 3 4.36 26.62 17.81
CA LYS A 3 3.00 26.58 17.25
C LYS A 3 2.67 27.98 16.71
N ARG A 4 2.31 28.10 15.43
CA ARG A 4 1.82 29.36 14.84
C ARG A 4 0.65 29.88 15.67
N SER A 5 0.66 31.15 16.03
CA SER A 5 -0.47 31.81 16.71
C SER A 5 -1.72 31.70 15.83
N ALA A 6 -2.84 31.29 16.43
CA ALA A 6 -4.12 31.23 15.74
C ALA A 6 -4.64 32.66 15.56
N VAL A 7 -4.65 33.15 14.32
CA VAL A 7 -5.31 34.40 13.97
C VAL A 7 -6.82 34.21 14.16
N PRO A 8 -7.54 35.13 14.81
CA PRO A 8 -8.98 35.00 14.97
C PRO A 8 -9.63 34.93 13.59
N SER A 9 -10.47 33.92 13.39
CA SER A 9 -11.14 33.67 12.12
C SER A 9 -12.07 34.82 11.66
N SER A 10 -12.28 35.85 12.47
CA SER A 10 -13.00 37.09 12.09
C SER A 10 -12.25 37.94 11.08
N ASP A 11 -10.92 37.80 11.03
CA ASP A 11 -10.06 38.72 10.29
C ASP A 11 -9.75 38.22 8.87
N ASP A 12 -10.28 37.05 8.49
CA ASP A 12 -10.11 36.46 7.16
C ASP A 12 -11.14 37.04 6.17
N PRO A 13 -10.69 37.82 5.15
CA PRO A 13 -11.59 38.42 4.16
C PRO A 13 -12.29 37.39 3.26
N ASN A 14 -11.82 36.14 3.24
CA ASN A 14 -12.42 35.06 2.46
C ASN A 14 -13.40 34.19 3.26
N LYS A 15 -13.62 34.49 4.54
CA LYS A 15 -14.52 33.69 5.37
C LYS A 15 -15.97 33.91 4.95
N PRO A 16 -16.71 32.87 4.56
CA PRO A 16 -18.14 33.01 4.30
C PRO A 16 -18.86 33.40 5.60
N THR A 17 -19.58 34.52 5.56
CA THR A 17 -20.43 34.99 6.66
C THR A 17 -21.68 34.13 6.72
N PHE A 18 -21.66 33.10 7.55
CA PHE A 18 -22.87 32.34 7.85
C PHE A 18 -23.82 33.24 8.64
N GLY A 19 -25.10 33.27 8.25
CA GLY A 19 -26.11 34.08 8.94
C GLY A 19 -26.13 33.81 10.45
N GLN A 20 -26.52 34.81 11.25
CA GLN A 20 -26.54 34.67 12.71
C GLN A 20 -27.33 33.42 13.12
N PRO A 21 -26.80 32.61 14.06
CA PRO A 21 -27.58 31.54 14.66
C PRO A 21 -28.91 32.11 15.15
N THR A 22 -30.02 31.53 14.68
CA THR A 22 -31.39 31.93 15.03
C THR A 22 -31.74 31.50 16.46
N TYR A 23 -30.84 31.72 17.40
CA TYR A 23 -30.85 31.11 18.71
C TYR A 23 -30.90 32.18 19.78
N ASP A 24 -32.09 32.36 20.37
CA ASP A 24 -32.35 33.30 21.47
C ASP A 24 -31.80 32.80 22.84
N GLY A 25 -30.64 32.12 22.85
CA GLY A 25 -29.81 32.01 24.06
C GLY A 25 -30.18 30.99 25.15
N VAL A 26 -30.95 29.91 24.90
CA VAL A 26 -31.33 28.95 25.98
C VAL A 26 -30.60 27.60 25.89
N ILE A 27 -29.26 27.55 25.96
CA ILE A 27 -28.52 26.28 26.12
C ILE A 27 -28.54 25.90 27.60
N ALA A 28 -29.61 25.21 28.03
CA ALA A 28 -29.68 24.31 29.19
C ALA A 28 -31.15 23.98 29.51
N GLY A 29 -31.62 22.78 29.15
CA GLY A 29 -32.76 22.13 29.80
C GLY A 29 -34.15 22.77 29.73
N LYS A 30 -34.38 23.85 28.98
CA LYS A 30 -35.71 24.46 28.82
C LYS A 30 -36.23 24.26 27.40
N VAL A 31 -37.44 23.71 27.33
CA VAL A 31 -38.24 23.47 26.12
C VAL A 31 -38.06 24.66 25.18
N SER A 32 -37.58 24.39 23.96
CA SER A 32 -37.46 25.39 22.90
C SER A 32 -38.70 26.27 22.94
N GLY A 33 -38.54 27.59 23.20
CA GLY A 33 -39.66 28.55 23.26
C GLY A 33 -40.46 28.66 21.95
N ARG A 34 -40.14 27.82 20.97
CA ARG A 34 -40.89 27.62 19.74
C ARG A 34 -41.95 26.56 19.96
N ASN A 35 -43.20 27.01 20.08
CA ASN A 35 -44.37 26.15 20.02
C ASN A 35 -44.30 25.31 18.74
N TRP A 36 -44.47 23.99 18.85
CA TRP A 36 -44.45 23.05 17.72
C TRP A 36 -45.45 23.39 16.59
N LYS A 37 -46.43 24.24 16.89
CA LYS A 37 -47.44 24.77 15.96
C LYS A 37 -47.00 26.03 15.19
N GLN A 38 -45.84 26.64 15.49
CA GLN A 38 -45.40 27.85 14.79
C GLN A 38 -44.70 27.51 13.46
N PRO A 39 -45.14 28.10 12.34
CA PRO A 39 -44.52 27.85 11.04
C PRO A 39 -43.05 28.29 11.04
N ARG A 40 -42.19 27.50 10.39
CA ARG A 40 -40.77 27.83 10.28
C ARG A 40 -40.59 29.05 9.37
N LYS A 41 -40.14 30.18 9.93
CA LYS A 41 -39.88 31.43 9.18
C LYS A 41 -38.82 31.29 8.06
N GLN A 42 -37.90 30.33 8.16
CA GLN A 42 -36.87 30.06 7.15
C GLN A 42 -36.62 28.56 7.00
N ARG A 43 -36.36 28.09 5.77
CA ARG A 43 -35.90 26.71 5.51
C ARG A 43 -34.45 26.55 5.96
N ALA A 44 -34.10 25.34 6.45
CA ALA A 44 -32.72 25.02 6.84
C ALA A 44 -31.72 25.24 5.69
N SER A 45 -32.15 24.98 4.44
CA SER A 45 -31.33 25.21 3.24
C SER A 45 -31.04 26.68 2.96
N ALA A 46 -31.87 27.61 3.43
CA ALA A 46 -31.68 29.05 3.24
C ALA A 46 -30.56 29.63 4.13
N LYS A 47 -30.03 28.84 5.08
CA LYS A 47 -28.83 29.21 5.87
C LYS A 47 -27.53 28.95 5.11
N HIS A 48 -27.57 28.13 4.05
CA HIS A 48 -26.37 27.87 3.25
C HIS A 48 -26.17 29.04 2.29
N VAL A 49 -25.16 29.87 2.60
CA VAL A 49 -24.65 30.88 1.66
C VAL A 49 -24.06 30.15 0.46
N SER A 50 -24.31 30.66 -0.75
CA SER A 50 -23.65 30.17 -1.95
C SER A 50 -22.14 30.40 -1.83
N ILE A 51 -21.40 29.36 -1.50
CA ILE A 51 -19.93 29.41 -1.48
C ILE A 51 -19.48 29.64 -2.93
N ARG A 52 -18.76 30.74 -3.16
CA ARG A 52 -18.17 31.04 -4.47
C ARG A 52 -17.29 29.86 -4.87
N ARG A 53 -17.65 29.20 -5.98
CA ARG A 53 -16.88 28.07 -6.50
C ARG A 53 -15.50 28.57 -6.92
N THR A 54 -14.49 27.71 -6.75
CA THR A 54 -13.14 27.95 -7.27
C THR A 54 -13.17 28.23 -8.78
N SER A 55 -12.27 29.08 -9.25
CA SER A 55 -12.13 29.41 -10.67
C SER A 55 -11.68 28.17 -11.46
N LEU A 56 -11.90 28.17 -12.79
CA LEU A 56 -11.43 27.07 -13.64
C LEU A 56 -9.91 26.94 -13.60
N GLU A 57 -9.20 28.06 -13.63
CA GLU A 57 -7.74 28.10 -13.56
C GLU A 57 -7.19 27.50 -12.24
N GLU A 58 -7.81 27.82 -11.11
CA GLU A 58 -7.42 27.24 -9.82
C GLU A 58 -7.62 25.71 -9.80
N ARG A 59 -8.67 25.21 -10.45
CA ARG A 59 -8.92 23.77 -10.56
C ARG A 59 -7.90 23.08 -11.45
N GLU A 60 -7.51 23.72 -12.54
CA GLU A 60 -6.48 23.20 -13.45
C GLU A 60 -5.13 23.13 -12.74
N ARG A 61 -4.70 24.19 -12.05
CA ARG A 61 -3.49 24.18 -11.22
C ARG A 61 -3.53 23.06 -10.17
N GLN A 62 -4.67 22.89 -9.47
CA GLN A 62 -4.81 21.79 -8.50
C GLN A 62 -4.75 20.41 -9.17
N LYS A 63 -5.28 20.27 -10.39
CA LYS A 63 -5.25 19.01 -11.15
C LYS A 63 -3.83 18.67 -11.57
N GLU A 64 -3.06 19.64 -12.05
CA GLU A 64 -1.65 19.47 -12.41
C GLU A 64 -0.80 19.08 -11.21
N ILE A 65 -0.95 19.76 -10.07
CA ILE A 65 -0.23 19.42 -8.84
C ILE A 65 -0.54 17.98 -8.41
N LYS A 66 -1.82 17.59 -8.43
CA LYS A 66 -2.24 16.21 -8.09
C LYS A 66 -1.71 15.20 -9.09
N ARG A 67 -1.62 15.55 -10.38
CA ARG A 67 -1.07 14.69 -11.43
C ARG A 67 0.41 14.46 -11.21
N ALA A 68 1.20 15.52 -11.07
CA ALA A 68 2.64 15.44 -10.79
C ALA A 68 2.94 14.62 -9.53
N TYR A 69 2.15 14.82 -8.47
CA TYR A 69 2.29 14.04 -7.23
C TYR A 69 2.04 12.54 -7.45
N ARG A 70 0.99 12.18 -8.22
CA ARG A 70 0.68 10.79 -8.55
C ARG A 70 1.75 10.14 -9.41
N GLU A 71 2.24 10.86 -10.42
CA GLU A 71 3.31 10.40 -11.30
C GLU A 71 4.58 10.09 -10.48
N ARG A 72 5.00 11.01 -9.60
CA ARG A 72 6.14 10.80 -8.69
C ARG A 72 5.94 9.60 -7.76
N ILE A 73 4.74 9.40 -7.22
CA ILE A 73 4.45 8.23 -6.38
C ILE A 73 4.60 6.93 -7.19
N ASN A 74 4.11 6.92 -8.42
CA ASN A 74 4.15 5.73 -9.26
C ASN A 74 5.59 5.39 -9.64
N GLU A 75 6.39 6.39 -10.02
CA GLU A 75 7.82 6.25 -10.30
C GLU A 75 8.55 5.61 -9.10
N LEU A 76 8.39 6.16 -7.90
CA LEU A 76 9.01 5.61 -6.68
C LEU A 76 8.55 4.17 -6.40
N LYS A 77 7.27 3.84 -6.65
CA LYS A 77 6.76 2.47 -6.48
C LYS A 77 7.35 1.51 -7.51
N GLU A 78 7.56 1.96 -8.74
CA GLU A 78 8.17 1.18 -9.80
C GLU A 78 9.64 0.90 -9.52
N GLU A 79 10.40 1.91 -9.07
CA GLU A 79 11.78 1.72 -8.62
C GLU A 79 11.88 0.69 -7.48
N ILE A 80 11.00 0.79 -6.47
CA ILE A 80 10.95 -0.18 -5.37
C ILE A 80 10.61 -1.59 -5.90
N ARG A 81 9.69 -1.69 -6.86
CA ARG A 81 9.30 -2.98 -7.47
C ARG A 81 10.48 -3.58 -8.24
N GLN A 82 11.17 -2.81 -9.06
CA GLN A 82 12.35 -3.24 -9.81
C GLN A 82 13.46 -3.71 -8.87
N SER A 83 13.79 -2.93 -7.83
CA SER A 83 14.77 -3.31 -6.81
C SER A 83 14.43 -4.63 -6.11
N LYS A 84 13.15 -4.87 -5.79
CA LYS A 84 12.69 -6.14 -5.20
C LYS A 84 12.84 -7.30 -6.17
N VAL A 85 12.50 -7.11 -7.44
CA VAL A 85 12.66 -8.14 -8.48
C VAL A 85 14.13 -8.49 -8.67
N GLU A 86 15.01 -7.51 -8.75
CA GLU A 86 16.46 -7.73 -8.86
C GLU A 86 17.02 -8.50 -7.66
N LYS A 87 16.60 -8.15 -6.43
CA LYS A 87 17.00 -8.89 -5.22
C LYS A 87 16.55 -10.35 -5.27
N ARG A 88 15.34 -10.62 -5.78
CA ARG A 88 14.85 -12.00 -5.96
C ARG A 88 15.67 -12.75 -7.00
N LYS A 89 15.91 -12.17 -8.18
CA LYS A 89 16.75 -12.76 -9.24
C LYS A 89 18.16 -13.09 -8.73
N LYS A 90 18.83 -12.14 -8.06
CA LYS A 90 20.16 -12.35 -7.46
C LYS A 90 20.16 -13.48 -6.42
N ARG A 91 19.09 -13.65 -5.66
CA ARG A 91 18.95 -14.76 -4.70
C ARG A 91 18.79 -16.10 -5.42
N GLU A 92 17.92 -16.16 -6.41
CA GLU A 92 17.69 -17.35 -7.23
C GLU A 92 18.96 -17.80 -7.96
N GLU A 93 19.73 -16.86 -8.54
CA GLU A 93 21.02 -17.14 -9.17
C GLU A 93 22.04 -17.70 -8.17
N ARG A 94 22.15 -17.11 -6.97
CA ARG A 94 23.03 -17.62 -5.92
C ARG A 94 22.62 -19.02 -5.47
N GLU A 95 21.33 -19.29 -5.33
CA GLU A 95 20.84 -20.62 -4.97
C GLU A 95 21.08 -21.64 -6.07
N LYS A 96 20.86 -21.28 -7.34
CA LYS A 96 21.20 -22.12 -8.49
C LYS A 96 22.69 -22.45 -8.51
N LYS A 97 23.55 -21.43 -8.40
CA LYS A 97 25.00 -21.60 -8.35
C LYS A 97 25.45 -22.44 -7.15
N LYS A 98 24.80 -22.28 -5.99
CA LYS A 98 25.07 -23.11 -4.81
C LYS A 98 24.68 -24.58 -5.06
N LYS A 99 23.50 -24.84 -5.63
CA LYS A 99 23.05 -26.19 -5.99
C LYS A 99 23.99 -26.83 -7.01
N GLU A 100 24.40 -26.09 -8.03
CA GLU A 100 25.38 -26.54 -9.03
C GLU A 100 26.74 -26.85 -8.39
N ASN A 101 27.26 -25.98 -7.52
CA ASN A 101 28.51 -26.21 -6.81
C ASN A 101 28.44 -27.43 -5.87
N ILE A 102 27.30 -27.65 -5.19
CA ILE A 102 27.08 -28.84 -4.36
C ILE A 102 27.16 -30.10 -5.23
N LEU A 103 26.52 -30.11 -6.40
CA LEU A 103 26.59 -31.22 -7.35
C LEU A 103 28.00 -31.40 -7.94
N ARG A 104 28.75 -30.32 -8.17
CA ARG A 104 30.06 -30.34 -8.83
C ARG A 104 31.22 -30.72 -7.89
N SER A 105 31.24 -30.22 -6.66
CA SER A 105 32.39 -30.35 -5.76
C SER A 105 32.07 -30.60 -4.28
N GLY A 106 30.84 -30.36 -3.83
CA GLY A 106 30.55 -30.22 -2.39
C GLY A 106 30.52 -31.52 -1.57
N THR A 107 30.14 -32.65 -2.16
CA THR A 107 29.99 -33.93 -1.44
C THR A 107 30.32 -35.13 -2.33
N LYS A 108 31.13 -36.08 -1.82
CA LYS A 108 31.37 -37.36 -2.49
C LYS A 108 30.06 -38.16 -2.54
N PHE A 109 29.46 -38.31 -3.72
CA PHE A 109 28.24 -39.12 -3.90
C PHE A 109 28.58 -40.61 -3.93
N GLN A 110 27.85 -41.43 -3.18
CA GLN A 110 27.86 -42.88 -3.38
C GLN A 110 26.85 -43.23 -4.49
N LYS A 111 27.32 -43.90 -5.56
CA LYS A 111 26.49 -44.31 -6.68
C LYS A 111 25.76 -45.62 -6.32
N ILE A 112 24.43 -45.58 -6.26
CA ILE A 112 23.59 -46.78 -6.07
C ILE A 112 22.92 -47.10 -7.41
N THR A 113 23.44 -48.09 -8.14
CA THR A 113 22.93 -48.48 -9.47
C THR A 113 22.04 -49.71 -9.47
N ASN A 114 22.05 -50.51 -8.39
CA ASN A 114 21.33 -51.79 -8.38
C ASN A 114 19.80 -51.58 -8.32
N PRO A 115 19.01 -52.14 -9.26
CA PRO A 115 17.56 -51.91 -9.31
C PRO A 115 16.83 -52.46 -8.08
N ASN A 116 17.33 -53.54 -7.48
CA ASN A 116 16.72 -54.15 -6.29
C ASN A 116 16.94 -53.28 -5.04
N THR A 117 18.08 -52.60 -4.91
CA THR A 117 18.34 -51.68 -3.80
C THR A 117 17.53 -50.39 -3.96
N LEU A 118 17.40 -49.85 -5.18
CA LEU A 118 16.52 -48.72 -5.47
C LEU A 118 15.06 -49.01 -5.12
N LYS A 119 14.54 -50.20 -5.45
CA LYS A 119 13.18 -50.63 -5.07
C LYS A 119 12.99 -50.68 -3.55
N LYS A 120 13.99 -51.17 -2.79
CA LYS A 120 13.94 -51.20 -1.32
C LYS A 120 13.98 -49.79 -0.72
N ILE A 121 14.87 -48.94 -1.23
CA ILE A 121 15.02 -47.55 -0.81
C ILE A 121 13.76 -46.73 -1.11
N ALA A 122 13.15 -46.91 -2.28
CA ALA A 122 11.93 -46.21 -2.67
C ALA A 122 10.74 -46.50 -1.75
N LYS A 123 10.73 -47.66 -1.08
CA LYS A 123 9.75 -48.07 -0.06
C LYS A 123 10.15 -47.65 1.36
N SER A 124 11.37 -47.14 1.57
CA SER A 124 11.89 -46.79 2.89
C SER A 124 11.52 -45.35 3.32
N LYS A 125 11.51 -45.11 4.64
CA LYS A 125 11.32 -43.76 5.21
C LYS A 125 12.50 -42.81 4.88
N HIS A 126 13.68 -43.36 4.57
CA HIS A 126 14.90 -42.61 4.28
C HIS A 126 15.01 -42.12 2.83
N LYS A 127 14.04 -42.42 1.96
CA LYS A 127 14.01 -41.94 0.56
C LYS A 127 14.23 -40.43 0.45
N LYS A 128 13.73 -39.65 1.43
CA LYS A 128 13.84 -38.18 1.46
C LYS A 128 15.28 -37.66 1.67
N LEU A 129 16.19 -38.50 2.17
CA LEU A 129 17.60 -38.15 2.37
C LEU A 129 18.44 -38.32 1.11
N LEU A 130 17.90 -38.97 0.09
CA LEU A 130 18.57 -39.24 -1.18
C LEU A 130 18.09 -38.26 -2.24
N GLN A 131 19.02 -37.69 -2.99
CA GLN A 131 18.72 -36.78 -4.08
C GLN A 131 18.88 -37.51 -5.41
N VAL A 132 17.86 -37.42 -6.27
CA VAL A 132 17.96 -37.91 -7.65
C VAL A 132 18.82 -36.90 -8.42
N VAL A 133 19.96 -37.36 -8.91
CA VAL A 133 20.90 -36.54 -9.70
C VAL A 133 20.76 -36.94 -11.16
N PRO A 134 20.65 -35.99 -12.11
CA PRO A 134 20.62 -36.29 -13.54
C PRO A 134 21.90 -37.01 -14.00
N ASP A 135 21.75 -37.92 -14.94
CA ASP A 135 22.85 -38.77 -15.43
C ASP A 135 24.00 -37.97 -16.08
N GLU A 136 23.71 -36.77 -16.60
CA GLU A 136 24.69 -35.83 -17.17
C GLU A 136 25.84 -35.49 -16.21
N PHE A 137 25.55 -35.41 -14.90
CA PHE A 137 26.57 -35.11 -13.87
C PHE A 137 27.41 -36.33 -13.47
N LEU A 138 26.98 -37.54 -13.86
CA LEU A 138 27.68 -38.80 -13.57
C LEU A 138 28.68 -39.18 -14.68
N HIS A 139 28.52 -38.61 -15.88
CA HIS A 139 29.36 -38.90 -17.04
C HIS A 139 30.46 -37.83 -17.16
N LYS A 140 31.48 -37.92 -16.30
CA LYS A 140 32.77 -37.32 -16.66
C LYS A 140 33.36 -38.17 -17.77
N ASN A 141 33.43 -37.60 -18.96
CA ASN A 141 34.09 -38.14 -20.15
C ASN A 141 35.30 -39.01 -19.73
N LYS A 142 35.24 -40.29 -20.10
CA LYS A 142 36.43 -41.11 -20.26
C LYS A 142 37.14 -40.69 -21.54
#